data_AF-U2YB03-F1
#
_entry.id   AF-U2YB03-F1
#
_cell.length_a   1.000
_cell.length_b   1.000
_cell.length_c   1.000
_cell.angle_alpha   90.00
_cell.angle_beta   90.00
_cell.angle_gamma   90.00
#
_symmetry.space_group_name_H-M   'P 1'
#
loop_
_entity.id
_entity.type
_entity.pdbx_description
1 polymer ?
#
loop_
_entity_poly.entity_id
_entity_poly.type
_entity_poly.pdbx_seq_one_letter_code
_entity_poly.pdbx_strand_id
1 'polypeptide(L)' 'MVSETFLALNGYSLAASDAELVVAIMALAPGELGEQDLAAWFRDTMG' A
#
# COMPACT_ATOMS: atom_id res chain seq x y z
N MET A 1 -3.41 0.04 8.84
CA MET A 1 -4.71 -0.61 9.20
C MET A 1 -5.63 -0.96 8.03
N VAL A 2 -6.24 -0.01 7.29
CA VAL A 2 -7.23 -0.38 6.24
C VAL A 2 -6.60 -1.18 5.10
N SER A 3 -5.40 -0.80 4.65
CA SER A 3 -4.67 -1.51 3.60
C SER A 3 -4.27 -2.92 4.02
N GLU A 4 -3.70 -3.09 5.21
CA GLU A 4 -3.41 -4.42 5.77
C GLU A 4 -4.68 -5.27 5.93
N THR A 5 -5.79 -4.68 6.40
CA THR A 5 -7.05 -5.41 6.57
C THR A 5 -7.59 -5.86 5.21
N PHE A 6 -7.55 -4.99 4.21
CA PHE A 6 -7.93 -5.33 2.84
C PHE A 6 -7.09 -6.47 2.29
N LEU A 7 -5.77 -6.41 2.43
CA LEU A 7 -4.86 -7.46 1.97
C LEU A 7 -5.13 -8.77 2.71
N ALA A 8 -5.28 -8.73 4.04
CA ALA A 8 -5.56 -9.90 4.86
C ALA A 8 -6.87 -10.60 4.47
N LEU A 9 -7.93 -9.82 4.17
CA LEU A 9 -9.19 -10.37 3.66
C LEU A 9 -9.05 -11.06 2.29
N ASN A 10 -8.01 -10.72 1.53
CA ASN A 10 -7.69 -11.32 0.25
C ASN A 10 -6.56 -12.38 0.34
N GLY A 11 -6.14 -12.76 1.55
CA GLY A 11 -5.12 -13.78 1.75
C GLY A 11 -3.68 -13.31 1.57
N TYR A 12 -3.46 -11.99 1.52
CA TYR A 12 -2.14 -11.38 1.43
C TYR A 12 -1.73 -10.73 2.74
N SER A 13 -0.44 -10.59 2.93
CA SER A 13 0.15 -9.78 4.00
C SER A 13 0.90 -8.60 3.41
N LEU A 14 0.94 -7.48 4.12
CA LEU A 14 1.79 -6.36 3.72
C LEU A 14 3.19 -6.59 4.30
N ALA A 15 4.20 -6.72 3.44
CA ALA A 15 5.59 -6.89 3.83
C ALA A 15 6.31 -5.55 4.10
N ALA A 16 5.76 -4.44 3.59
CA ALA A 16 6.23 -3.10 3.90
C ALA A 16 5.96 -2.72 5.36
N SER A 17 6.87 -1.95 5.94
CA SER A 17 6.69 -1.36 7.26
C SER A 17 5.60 -0.28 7.28
N ASP A 18 5.06 0.00 8.47
CA ASP A 18 4.09 1.08 8.67
C ASP A 18 4.59 2.44 8.14
N ALA A 19 5.90 2.71 8.31
CA ALA A 19 6.51 3.95 7.83
C ALA A 19 6.48 4.04 6.29
N GLU A 20 6.79 2.95 5.60
CA GLU A 20 6.73 2.88 4.14
C GLU A 20 5.29 3.02 3.63
N LEU A 21 4.33 2.37 4.29
CA LEU A 21 2.90 2.52 3.97
C LEU A 21 2.43 3.97 4.17
N VAL A 22 2.82 4.62 5.26
CA VAL A 22 2.46 6.02 5.52
C VAL A 22 3.03 6.95 4.45
N VAL A 23 4.27 6.74 4.02
CA VAL A 23 4.88 7.54 2.94
C VAL A 23 4.12 7.35 1.63
N ALA A 24 3.80 6.12 1.25
CA ALA A 24 3.05 5.84 0.01
C ALA A 24 1.65 6.49 0.01
N ILE A 25 0.93 6.42 1.14
CA ILE A 25 -0.39 7.04 1.28
C ILE A 25 -0.30 8.58 1.31
N MET A 26 0.72 9.15 1.94
CA MET A 26 0.92 10.60 1.92
C MET A 26 1.26 11.12 0.52
N ALA A 27 2.00 10.36 -0.29
CA ALA A 27 2.30 10.71 -1.68
C ALA A 27 1.07 10.55 -2.60
N LEU A 28 0.17 9.61 -2.30
CA LEU A 28 -1.10 9.45 -3.04
C LEU A 28 -2.01 10.68 -2.88
N ALA A 29 -2.08 11.26 -1.68
CA ALA A 29 -3.02 12.34 -1.36
C ALA A 29 -2.91 13.60 -2.25
N PRO A 30 -1.71 14.16 -2.52
CA PRO A 30 -1.54 15.26 -3.47
C PRO A 30 -1.49 14.80 -4.94
N GLY A 31 -1.50 13.49 -5.21
CA GLY A 31 -1.33 12.92 -6.55
C GLY A 31 0.12 12.82 -7.01
N GLU A 32 1.09 12.92 -6.10
CA GLU A 32 2.51 12.67 -6.39
C GLU A 32 2.78 11.18 -6.71
N LEU A 33 1.96 10.30 -6.11
CA LEU A 33 1.82 8.90 -6.49
C LEU A 33 0.44 8.71 -7.11
N GLY A 34 0.36 8.12 -8.31
CA GLY A 34 -0.92 7.76 -8.93
C GLY A 34 -1.53 6.51 -8.30
N GLU A 35 -2.85 6.32 -8.40
CA GLU A 35 -3.53 5.12 -7.91
C GLU A 35 -3.00 3.83 -8.57
N GLN A 36 -2.65 3.90 -9.85
CA GLN A 36 -2.07 2.76 -10.58
C GLN A 36 -0.68 2.40 -10.05
N ASP A 37 0.11 3.41 -9.71
CA ASP A 37 1.45 3.25 -9.16
C ASP A 37 1.38 2.73 -7.72
N LEU A 38 0.41 3.21 -6.93
CA LEU A 38 0.12 2.64 -5.61
C LEU A 38 -0.32 1.17 -5.70
N ALA A 39 -1.16 0.83 -6.68
CA ALA A 39 -1.56 -0.56 -6.91
C ALA A 39 -0.38 -1.45 -7.33
N ALA A 40 0.56 -0.93 -8.13
CA ALA A 40 1.80 -1.61 -8.44
C ALA A 40 2.67 -1.80 -7.19
N TRP A 41 2.81 -0.75 -6.38
CA TRP A 41 3.54 -0.80 -5.11
C TRP A 41 2.97 -1.86 -4.15
N PHE A 42 1.64 -1.97 -4.04
CA PHE A 42 1.03 -3.03 -3.25
C PHE A 42 1.39 -4.42 -3.78
N ARG A 43 1.45 -4.64 -5.10
CA ARG A 43 1.85 -5.93 -5.67
C ARG A 43 3.31 -6.27 -5.37
N ASP A 44 4.18 -5.27 -5.34
CA ASP A 44 5.62 -5.46 -5.06
C ASP A 44 5.90 -5.67 -3.57
N THR A 45 4.99 -5.21 -2.70
CA THR A 45 5.15 -5.24 -1.24
C THR A 45 4.18 -6.17 -0.53
N MET A 46 3.27 -6.83 -1.26
CA MET A 46 2.41 -7.87 -0.69
C MET A 46 3.09 -9.23 -0.78
N GLY A 47 2.99 -10.00 0.30
CA GLY A 47 3.41 -11.40 0.40
C GLY A 47 2.23 -12.35 0.38
#